data_AF-A0A6V7J9S9-F1
#
_entry.id   AF-A0A6V7J9S9-F1
#
_cell.length_a   1.000
_cell.length_b   1.000
_cell.length_c   1.000
_cell.angle_alpha   90.00
_cell.angle_beta   90.00
_cell.angle_gamma   90.00
#
_symmetry.space_group_name_H-M   'P 1'
#
loop_
_entity.id
_entity.type
_entity.pdbx_description
1 polymer ?
#
loop_
_entity_poly.entity_id
_entity_poly.type
_entity_poly.pdbx_seq_one_letter_code
_entity_poly.pdbx_strand_id
1 'polypeptide(L)'
;GIISLLDEPMPELKVFALKKLDMIVDEFWPEISEAIEKIEILHEDKVFNQHELAALVASKVYYHLGSFEDSLTYALGAGELFDVNARNEYVDTTIAKCIDFYTQQRVMEVEGTTPPGYKGIDPRLEGIVNRMFQRCLDDNQYRQALGLALETRRMDIFEAAIMQSDDVAGMLSYAFQVAMSLIQNRGFRNNVL
;
A
#
# COMPACT_ATOMS: atom_id res chain seq x y z
N GLY A 1 20.73 -21.53 13.06
CA GLY A 1 20.52 -20.84 11.77
C GLY A 1 20.35 -19.35 12.01
N ILE A 2 20.11 -18.54 10.96
CA ILE A 2 19.85 -17.08 11.11
C ILE A 2 18.63 -16.84 12.02
N ILE A 3 17.64 -17.73 11.94
CA ILE A 3 16.44 -17.74 12.80
C ILE A 3 16.79 -17.90 14.29
N SER A 4 17.83 -18.67 14.62
CA SER A 4 18.28 -18.87 16.01
C SER A 4 18.84 -17.58 16.63
N LEU A 5 19.34 -16.66 15.80
CA LEU A 5 19.85 -15.36 16.26
C LEU A 5 18.72 -14.42 16.70
N LEU A 6 17.46 -14.70 16.33
CA LEU A 6 16.29 -13.94 16.79
C LEU A 6 15.96 -14.25 18.27
N ASP A 7 16.37 -15.42 18.78
CA ASP A 7 16.15 -15.85 20.16
C ASP A 7 17.19 -15.27 21.15
N GLU A 8 18.28 -14.71 20.63
CA GLU A 8 19.35 -14.15 21.45
C GLU A 8 18.88 -12.88 22.18
N PRO A 9 19.28 -12.67 23.45
CA PRO A 9 18.83 -11.52 24.24
C PRO A 9 19.43 -10.19 23.75
N MET A 10 20.49 -10.23 22.94
CA MET A 10 21.19 -9.04 22.46
C MET A 10 20.43 -8.41 21.28
N PRO A 11 19.97 -7.14 21.38
CA PRO A 11 19.22 -6.49 20.31
C PRO A 11 20.04 -6.35 19.03
N GLU A 12 21.36 -6.16 19.11
CA GLU A 12 22.25 -6.05 17.94
C GLU A 12 22.25 -7.33 17.08
N LEU A 13 22.16 -8.50 17.71
CA LEU A 13 22.09 -9.78 16.99
C LEU A 13 20.75 -9.95 16.28
N LYS A 14 19.65 -9.52 16.91
CA LYS A 14 18.32 -9.50 16.30
C LYS A 14 18.28 -8.59 15.07
N VAL A 15 18.88 -7.41 15.16
CA VAL A 15 19.01 -6.47 14.03
C VAL A 15 19.80 -7.09 12.88
N PHE A 16 20.93 -7.72 13.19
CA PHE A 16 21.75 -8.38 12.19
C PHE A 16 21.00 -9.53 11.52
N ALA A 17 20.26 -10.31 12.30
CA ALA A 17 19.41 -11.39 11.81
C ALA A 17 18.32 -10.84 10.87
N LEU A 18 17.59 -9.80 11.27
CA LEU A 18 16.55 -9.17 10.45
C LEU A 18 17.08 -8.64 9.11
N LYS A 19 18.23 -7.96 9.12
CA LYS A 19 18.87 -7.48 7.88
C LYS A 19 19.26 -8.62 6.95
N LYS A 20 19.75 -9.73 7.50
CA LYS A 20 20.05 -10.92 6.70
C LYS A 20 18.79 -11.59 6.17
N LEU A 21 17.74 -11.68 6.98
CA LEU A 21 16.45 -12.24 6.57
C LEU A 21 15.86 -11.44 5.41
N ASP A 22 15.89 -10.11 5.49
CA ASP A 22 15.42 -9.23 4.42
C ASP A 22 16.11 -9.48 3.06
N MET A 23 17.39 -9.87 3.07
CA MET A 23 18.16 -10.17 1.85
C MET A 23 17.84 -11.54 1.25
N ILE A 24 17.45 -12.52 2.07
CA ILE A 24 17.25 -13.91 1.64
C ILE A 24 15.77 -14.31 1.59
N VAL A 25 14.86 -13.39 1.95
CA VAL A 25 13.43 -13.69 2.10
C VAL A 25 12.80 -14.23 0.84
N ASP A 26 13.19 -13.76 -0.34
CA ASP A 26 12.60 -14.21 -1.60
C ASP A 26 12.95 -15.66 -1.95
N GLU A 27 14.09 -16.17 -1.48
CA GLU A 27 14.54 -17.55 -1.73
C GLU A 27 14.17 -18.50 -0.58
N PHE A 28 14.24 -18.02 0.67
CA PHE A 28 14.09 -18.82 1.88
C PHE A 28 12.79 -18.54 2.64
N TRP A 29 11.79 -17.91 2.01
CA TRP A 29 10.49 -17.65 2.65
C TRP A 29 9.84 -18.87 3.31
N PRO A 30 9.98 -20.14 2.83
CA PRO A 30 9.36 -21.28 3.51
C PRO A 30 9.95 -21.49 4.90
N GLU A 31 11.29 -21.45 5.04
CA GLU A 31 11.97 -21.60 6.32
C GLU A 31 11.71 -20.41 7.25
N ILE A 32 11.62 -19.20 6.70
CA ILE A 32 11.34 -17.99 7.48
C ILE A 32 9.89 -17.97 7.97
N SER A 33 8.96 -18.50 7.18
CA SER A 33 7.54 -18.57 7.54
C SER A 33 7.29 -19.46 8.78
N GLU A 34 8.11 -20.49 9.00
CA GLU A 34 8.04 -21.31 10.23
C GLU A 34 8.38 -20.51 11.48
N ALA A 35 9.09 -19.39 11.34
CA ALA A 35 9.50 -18.52 12.42
C ALA A 35 8.81 -17.15 12.40
N ILE A 36 7.72 -16.98 11.63
CA ILE A 36 7.04 -15.70 11.46
C ILE A 36 6.57 -15.12 12.80
N GLU A 37 6.03 -15.95 13.70
CA GLU A 37 5.56 -15.54 15.04
C GLU A 37 6.64 -14.78 15.82
N LYS A 38 7.92 -15.18 15.66
CA LYS A 38 9.03 -14.50 16.33
C LYS A 38 9.27 -13.10 15.76
N ILE A 39 9.12 -12.96 14.44
CA ILE A 39 9.26 -11.67 13.75
C ILE A 39 8.12 -10.73 14.13
N GLU A 40 6.90 -11.26 14.27
CA GLU A 40 5.74 -10.51 14.76
C GLU A 40 5.96 -9.97 16.18
N ILE A 41 6.44 -10.82 17.09
CA ILE A 41 6.77 -10.39 18.47
C ILE A 41 7.82 -9.26 18.46
N LEU A 42 8.80 -9.32 17.56
CA LEU A 42 9.81 -8.26 17.41
C LEU A 42 9.23 -6.97 16.83
N HIS A 43 8.20 -7.05 15.98
CA HIS A 43 7.48 -5.90 15.48
C HIS A 43 6.60 -5.25 16.56
N GLU A 44 5.96 -6.06 17.41
CA GLU A 44 5.14 -5.56 18.51
C GLU A 44 5.95 -4.91 19.65
N ASP A 45 7.24 -5.28 19.77
CA ASP A 45 8.15 -4.70 20.74
C ASP A 45 8.55 -3.26 20.37
N LYS A 46 7.80 -2.29 20.88
CA LYS A 46 8.08 -0.85 20.71
C LYS A 46 9.38 -0.38 21.35
N VAL A 47 10.01 -1.18 22.22
CA VAL A 47 11.33 -0.87 22.79
C VAL A 47 12.44 -1.16 21.78
N PHE A 48 12.16 -2.03 20.80
CA PHE A 48 13.11 -2.41 19.78
C PHE A 48 13.19 -1.35 18.67
N ASN A 49 14.33 -0.67 18.58
CA ASN A 49 14.56 0.43 17.63
C ASN A 49 14.34 0.07 16.15
N GLN A 50 14.33 -1.21 15.79
CA GLN A 50 14.18 -1.70 14.40
C GLN A 50 12.90 -2.53 14.20
N HIS A 51 11.86 -2.24 14.97
CA HIS A 51 10.54 -2.88 14.81
C HIS A 51 9.95 -2.67 13.41
N GLU A 52 10.29 -1.58 12.73
CA GLU A 52 9.88 -1.31 11.33
C GLU A 52 10.50 -2.32 10.35
N LEU A 53 11.75 -2.72 10.59
CA LEU A 53 12.44 -3.71 9.75
C LEU A 53 11.83 -5.09 9.95
N ALA A 54 11.45 -5.43 11.18
CA ALA A 54 10.71 -6.66 11.47
C ALA A 54 9.37 -6.68 10.71
N ALA A 55 8.65 -5.55 10.69
CA ALA A 55 7.43 -5.40 9.90
C ALA A 55 7.68 -5.62 8.40
N LEU A 56 8.75 -5.05 7.84
CA LEU A 56 9.07 -5.21 6.42
C LEU A 56 9.34 -6.68 6.06
N VAL A 57 10.13 -7.38 6.88
CA VAL A 57 10.43 -8.80 6.67
C VAL A 57 9.15 -9.64 6.79
N ALA A 58 8.34 -9.41 7.82
CA ALA A 58 7.06 -10.10 8.00
C ALA A 58 6.14 -9.88 6.79
N SER A 59 6.05 -8.65 6.31
CA SER A 59 5.24 -8.30 5.14
C SER A 59 5.65 -9.05 3.87
N LYS A 60 6.96 -9.17 3.61
CA LYS A 60 7.50 -9.95 2.49
C LYS A 60 7.22 -11.45 2.63
N VAL A 61 7.30 -12.00 3.85
CA VAL A 61 6.94 -13.41 4.09
C VAL A 61 5.45 -13.65 3.83
N TYR A 62 4.57 -12.78 4.34
CA TYR A 62 3.13 -12.87 4.11
C TYR A 62 2.74 -12.72 2.63
N TYR A 63 3.48 -11.87 1.90
CA TYR A 63 3.34 -11.76 0.46
C TYR A 63 3.58 -13.12 -0.23
N HIS A 64 4.67 -13.81 0.12
CA HIS A 64 4.98 -15.13 -0.45
C HIS A 64 4.00 -16.22 0.02
N LEU A 65 3.45 -16.10 1.22
CA LEU A 65 2.38 -16.99 1.72
C LEU A 65 1.02 -16.75 1.02
N GLY A 66 0.89 -15.66 0.26
CA GLY A 66 -0.35 -15.26 -0.40
C GLY A 66 -1.37 -14.58 0.52
N SER A 67 -1.02 -14.30 1.78
CA SER A 67 -1.87 -13.50 2.67
C SER A 67 -1.59 -12.01 2.46
N PHE A 68 -2.26 -11.43 1.46
CA PHE A 68 -2.03 -10.03 1.08
C PHE A 68 -2.56 -9.03 2.11
N GLU A 69 -3.59 -9.36 2.89
CA GLU A 69 -4.14 -8.49 3.93
C GLU A 69 -3.15 -8.32 5.09
N ASP A 70 -2.56 -9.41 5.54
CA ASP A 70 -1.51 -9.39 6.57
C ASP A 70 -0.25 -8.71 6.02
N SER A 71 0.14 -9.04 4.79
CA SER A 71 1.26 -8.40 4.11
C SER A 71 1.09 -6.87 4.08
N LEU A 72 -0.08 -6.38 3.68
CA LEU A 72 -0.38 -4.94 3.68
C LEU A 72 -0.30 -4.35 5.09
N THR A 73 -0.87 -5.02 6.09
CA THR A 73 -0.84 -4.54 7.49
C THR A 73 0.58 -4.36 8.00
N TYR A 74 1.46 -5.33 7.72
CA TYR A 74 2.87 -5.25 8.09
C TYR A 74 3.66 -4.24 7.24
N ALA A 75 3.32 -4.09 5.95
CA ALA A 75 3.92 -3.06 5.09
C ALA A 75 3.61 -1.64 5.62
N LEU A 76 2.37 -1.42 6.08
CA LEU A 76 1.95 -0.18 6.73
C LEU A 76 2.70 0.03 8.07
N GLY A 77 3.02 -1.05 8.77
CA GLY A 77 3.85 -1.05 9.99
C GLY A 77 5.33 -0.76 9.76
N ALA A 78 5.84 -0.97 8.53
CA ALA A 78 7.22 -0.68 8.15
C ALA A 78 7.47 0.82 7.88
N GLY A 79 6.41 1.62 7.71
CA GLY A 79 6.51 3.07 7.58
C GLY A 79 7.42 3.52 6.43
N GLU A 80 8.51 4.19 6.77
CA GLU A 80 9.48 4.74 5.82
C GLU A 80 10.39 3.66 5.19
N LEU A 81 10.51 2.47 5.81
CA LEU A 81 11.30 1.37 5.24
C LEU A 81 10.59 0.71 4.05
N PHE A 82 9.27 0.88 3.92
CA PHE A 82 8.54 0.47 2.73
C PHE A 82 8.71 1.52 1.63
N ASP A 83 9.68 1.28 0.74
CA ASP A 83 9.92 2.13 -0.42
C ASP A 83 8.91 1.85 -1.54
N VAL A 84 7.95 2.76 -1.69
CA VAL A 84 6.93 2.74 -2.76
C VAL A 84 7.50 2.97 -4.16
N ASN A 85 8.75 3.44 -4.26
CA ASN A 85 9.41 3.69 -5.54
C ASN A 85 10.25 2.50 -6.01
N ALA A 86 10.47 1.52 -5.14
CA ALA A 86 11.23 0.34 -5.49
C ALA A 86 10.51 -0.44 -6.60
N ARG A 87 11.23 -0.73 -7.68
CA ARG A 87 10.72 -1.49 -8.83
C ARG A 87 10.93 -2.98 -8.58
N ASN A 88 10.06 -3.58 -7.79
CA ASN A 88 10.03 -5.02 -7.57
C ASN A 88 8.58 -5.54 -7.52
N GLU A 89 8.42 -6.82 -7.81
CA GLU A 89 7.10 -7.46 -7.93
C GLU A 89 6.31 -7.41 -6.61
N TYR A 90 7.01 -7.50 -5.48
CA TYR A 90 6.42 -7.39 -4.15
C TYR A 90 5.78 -6.01 -3.93
N VAL A 91 6.49 -4.92 -4.23
CA VAL A 91 6.02 -3.54 -4.06
C VAL A 91 4.89 -3.25 -5.04
N ASP A 92 5.03 -3.63 -6.31
CA ASP A 92 3.99 -3.42 -7.31
C ASP A 92 2.68 -4.14 -6.92
N THR A 93 2.78 -5.39 -6.45
CA THR A 93 1.61 -6.17 -6.02
C THR A 93 1.02 -5.65 -4.72
N THR A 94 1.85 -5.33 -3.73
CA THR A 94 1.40 -4.77 -2.44
C THR A 94 0.70 -3.43 -2.64
N ILE A 95 1.22 -2.58 -3.53
CA ILE A 95 0.59 -1.32 -3.89
C ILE A 95 -0.74 -1.53 -4.62
N ALA A 96 -0.80 -2.46 -5.57
CA ALA A 96 -2.06 -2.77 -6.25
C ALA A 96 -3.14 -3.22 -5.25
N LYS A 97 -2.78 -4.10 -4.30
CA LYS A 97 -3.67 -4.53 -3.22
C LYS A 97 -4.05 -3.40 -2.26
N CYS A 98 -3.11 -2.52 -1.94
CA CYS A 98 -3.35 -1.32 -1.15
C CYS A 98 -4.40 -0.41 -1.80
N ILE A 99 -4.27 -0.18 -3.11
CA ILE A 99 -5.20 0.61 -3.92
C ILE A 99 -6.58 -0.04 -3.95
N ASP A 100 -6.66 -1.35 -4.19
CA ASP A 100 -7.93 -2.09 -4.22
C ASP A 100 -8.67 -1.95 -2.88
N PHE A 101 -7.95 -2.15 -1.76
CA PHE A 101 -8.53 -2.06 -0.42
C PHE A 101 -8.96 -0.63 -0.07
N TYR A 102 -8.14 0.37 -0.42
CA TYR A 102 -8.50 1.78 -0.25
C TYR A 102 -9.73 2.16 -1.07
N THR A 103 -9.80 1.70 -2.32
CA THR A 103 -10.94 1.96 -3.21
C THR A 103 -12.24 1.38 -2.65
N GLN A 104 -12.20 0.12 -2.19
CA GLN A 104 -13.36 -0.52 -1.58
C GLN A 104 -13.87 0.26 -0.36
N GLN A 105 -12.96 0.70 0.51
CA GLN A 105 -13.32 1.52 1.67
C GLN A 105 -13.94 2.87 1.28
N ARG A 106 -13.35 3.58 0.30
CA ARG A 106 -13.87 4.86 -0.20
C ARG A 106 -15.27 4.71 -0.81
N VAL A 107 -15.50 3.64 -1.57
CA VAL A 107 -16.82 3.38 -2.15
C VAL A 107 -17.85 3.10 -1.05
N MET A 108 -17.50 2.31 -0.02
CA MET A 108 -18.38 2.05 1.12
C MET A 108 -18.72 3.32 1.91
N GLU A 109 -17.74 4.22 2.12
CA GLU A 109 -17.95 5.53 2.75
C GLU A 109 -18.94 6.39 1.96
N VAL A 110 -18.77 6.48 0.64
CA VAL A 110 -19.60 7.31 -0.24
C VAL A 110 -21.02 6.74 -0.39
N GLU A 111 -21.16 5.42 -0.46
CA GLU A 111 -22.46 4.75 -0.59
C GLU A 111 -23.19 4.59 0.76
N GLY A 112 -22.55 4.93 1.88
CA GLY A 112 -23.13 4.84 3.21
C GLY A 112 -23.39 3.40 3.68
N THR A 113 -22.71 2.42 3.07
CA THR A 113 -22.80 0.99 3.39
C THR A 113 -21.78 0.56 4.44
N THR A 114 -21.17 1.52 5.14
CA THR A 114 -20.18 1.28 6.18
C THR A 114 -20.77 0.46 7.34
N PRO A 115 -20.10 -0.63 7.77
CA PRO A 115 -20.57 -1.42 8.90
C PRO A 115 -20.56 -0.62 10.22
N PRO A 116 -21.44 -0.96 11.18
CA PRO A 116 -21.43 -0.34 12.50
C PRO A 116 -20.09 -0.63 13.21
N GLY A 117 -19.29 0.43 13.43
CA GLY A 117 -17.93 0.32 13.98
C GLY A 117 -16.81 0.66 12.99
N TYR A 118 -17.14 1.08 11.76
CA TYR A 118 -16.17 1.60 10.81
C TYR A 118 -15.45 2.83 11.39
N LYS A 119 -14.11 2.73 11.53
CA LYS A 119 -13.27 3.76 12.18
C LYS A 119 -12.73 4.79 11.18
N GLY A 120 -13.18 4.76 9.93
CA GLY A 120 -12.56 5.50 8.84
C GLY A 120 -11.40 4.74 8.22
N ILE A 121 -10.84 5.32 7.16
CA ILE A 121 -9.67 4.79 6.46
C ILE A 121 -8.42 4.98 7.32
N ASP A 122 -7.56 3.96 7.37
CA ASP A 122 -6.27 4.05 8.05
C ASP A 122 -5.40 5.16 7.40
N PRO A 123 -4.93 6.16 8.15
CA PRO A 123 -4.06 7.22 7.63
C PRO A 123 -2.78 6.69 6.96
N ARG A 124 -2.27 5.54 7.39
CA ARG A 124 -1.09 4.91 6.78
C ARG A 124 -1.41 4.39 5.38
N LEU A 125 -2.59 3.79 5.22
CA LEU A 125 -3.08 3.30 3.93
C LEU A 125 -3.26 4.46 2.96
N GLU A 126 -3.92 5.52 3.43
CA GLU A 126 -4.08 6.75 2.66
C GLU A 126 -2.71 7.38 2.32
N GLY A 127 -1.75 7.33 3.24
CA GLY A 127 -0.39 7.80 3.01
C GLY A 127 0.34 7.07 1.87
N ILE A 128 0.21 5.74 1.76
CA ILE A 128 0.79 4.98 0.64
C ILE A 128 0.12 5.38 -0.69
N VAL A 129 -1.21 5.45 -0.71
CA VAL A 129 -1.96 5.82 -1.92
C VAL A 129 -1.64 7.25 -2.37
N ASN A 130 -1.52 8.19 -1.43
CA ASN A 130 -1.10 9.57 -1.72
C ASN A 130 0.32 9.63 -2.31
N ARG A 131 1.28 8.87 -1.76
CA ARG A 131 2.63 8.77 -2.33
C ARG A 131 2.59 8.21 -3.76
N MET A 132 1.71 7.25 -4.04
CA MET A 132 1.50 6.73 -5.39
C MET A 132 0.90 7.75 -6.35
N PHE A 133 -0.11 8.51 -5.92
CA PHE A 133 -0.64 9.61 -6.73
C PHE A 133 0.43 10.63 -7.05
N GLN A 134 1.22 11.03 -6.05
CA GLN A 134 2.30 12.00 -6.21
C GLN A 134 3.35 11.49 -7.20
N ARG A 135 3.75 10.22 -7.08
CA ARG A 135 4.64 9.58 -8.07
C ARG A 135 4.06 9.61 -9.48
N CYS A 136 2.78 9.28 -9.66
CA CYS A 136 2.16 9.32 -10.99
C CYS A 136 2.10 10.75 -11.56
N LEU A 137 1.91 11.77 -10.72
CA LEU A 137 1.94 13.17 -11.15
C LEU A 137 3.36 13.61 -11.52
N ASP A 138 4.35 13.26 -10.70
CA ASP A 138 5.77 13.58 -10.92
C ASP A 138 6.33 12.88 -12.18
N ASP A 139 5.89 11.64 -12.45
CA ASP A 139 6.26 10.86 -13.63
C ASP A 139 5.47 11.26 -14.91
N ASN A 140 4.66 12.33 -14.87
CA ASN A 140 3.77 12.78 -15.95
C ASN A 140 2.74 11.72 -16.41
N GLN A 141 2.43 10.75 -15.55
CA GLN A 141 1.44 9.69 -15.81
C GLN A 141 0.02 10.15 -15.44
N TYR A 142 -0.38 11.33 -15.91
CA TYR A 142 -1.66 11.97 -15.58
C TYR A 142 -2.88 11.10 -15.91
N ARG A 143 -2.83 10.28 -16.97
CA ARG A 143 -3.95 9.36 -17.31
C ARG A 143 -4.15 8.28 -16.26
N GLN A 144 -3.07 7.74 -15.69
CA GLN A 144 -3.14 6.74 -14.62
C GLN A 144 -3.60 7.37 -13.32
N ALA A 145 -3.05 8.54 -12.98
CA ALA A 145 -3.50 9.31 -11.82
C ALA A 145 -4.99 9.62 -11.89
N LEU A 146 -5.49 10.00 -13.08
CA LEU A 146 -6.91 10.28 -13.31
C LEU A 146 -7.78 9.02 -13.18
N GLY A 147 -7.35 7.89 -13.74
CA GLY A 147 -8.07 6.61 -13.60
C GLY A 147 -8.19 6.20 -12.13
N LEU A 148 -7.07 6.22 -11.41
CA LEU A 148 -7.02 5.90 -9.99
C LEU A 148 -7.84 6.88 -9.13
N ALA A 149 -7.84 8.18 -9.47
CA ALA A 149 -8.65 9.18 -8.78
C ALA A 149 -10.15 8.94 -8.95
N LEU A 150 -10.59 8.48 -10.13
CA LEU A 150 -11.98 8.13 -10.40
C LEU A 150 -12.41 6.84 -9.67
N GLU A 151 -11.55 5.82 -9.64
CA GLU A 151 -11.80 4.58 -8.90
C GLU A 151 -11.94 4.85 -7.40
N THR A 152 -10.97 5.59 -6.84
CA THR A 152 -10.92 5.94 -5.40
C THR A 152 -11.87 7.06 -4.97
N ARG A 153 -12.61 7.66 -5.92
CA ARG A 153 -13.54 8.78 -5.68
C ARG A 153 -12.86 10.00 -5.03
N ARG A 154 -11.61 10.29 -5.43
CA ARG A 154 -10.79 11.43 -4.97
C ARG A 154 -10.81 12.56 -5.99
N MET A 155 -11.76 13.50 -5.83
CA MET A 155 -11.92 14.63 -6.76
C MET A 155 -10.76 15.64 -6.69
N ASP A 156 -10.12 15.76 -5.54
CA ASP A 156 -8.92 16.57 -5.33
C ASP A 156 -7.78 16.16 -6.26
N ILE A 157 -7.51 14.85 -6.37
CA ILE A 157 -6.46 14.34 -7.26
C ILE A 157 -6.91 14.35 -8.72
N PHE A 158 -8.20 14.13 -8.97
CA PHE A 158 -8.77 14.24 -10.32
C PHE A 158 -8.56 15.63 -10.91
N GLU A 159 -8.89 16.68 -10.16
CA GLU A 159 -8.66 18.08 -10.57
C GLU A 159 -7.17 18.37 -10.74
N ALA A 160 -6.34 17.93 -9.79
CA ALA A 160 -4.89 18.12 -9.86
C ALA A 160 -4.28 17.46 -11.11
N ALA A 161 -4.68 16.23 -11.45
CA ALA A 161 -4.18 15.51 -12.61
C ALA A 161 -4.54 16.19 -13.93
N ILE A 162 -5.73 16.82 -14.01
CA ILE A 162 -6.14 17.59 -15.20
C ILE A 162 -5.37 18.91 -15.28
N MET A 163 -5.30 19.66 -14.18
CA MET A 163 -4.67 20.98 -14.16
C MET A 163 -3.14 20.95 -14.34
N GLN A 164 -2.48 19.89 -13.87
CA GLN A 164 -1.04 19.72 -14.04
C GLN A 164 -0.66 19.14 -15.40
N SER A 165 -1.61 18.58 -16.15
CA SER A 165 -1.33 18.02 -17.47
C SER A 165 -1.09 19.10 -18.52
N ASP A 166 -0.17 18.83 -19.45
CA ASP A 166 0.11 19.72 -20.59
C ASP A 166 -1.07 19.85 -21.57
N ASP A 167 -1.99 18.86 -21.59
CA ASP A 167 -3.14 18.80 -22.48
C ASP A 167 -4.46 18.66 -21.69
N VAL A 168 -4.88 19.77 -21.11
CA VAL A 168 -6.13 19.87 -20.32
C VAL A 168 -7.36 19.44 -21.15
N ALA A 169 -7.43 19.84 -22.42
CA ALA A 169 -8.59 19.54 -23.28
C ALA A 169 -8.67 18.04 -23.62
N GLY A 170 -7.53 17.41 -23.93
CA GLY A 170 -7.44 15.97 -24.13
C GLY A 170 -7.74 15.20 -22.84
N MET A 171 -7.24 15.67 -21.69
CA MET A 171 -7.52 15.05 -20.39
C MET A 171 -9.00 15.14 -19.99
N LEU A 172 -9.66 16.27 -20.21
CA LEU A 172 -11.10 16.40 -19.98
C LEU A 172 -11.91 15.46 -20.89
N SER A 173 -11.52 15.34 -22.15
CA SER A 173 -12.16 14.41 -23.10
C SER A 173 -11.97 12.96 -22.67
N TYR A 174 -10.77 12.61 -22.22
CA TYR A 174 -10.47 11.29 -21.68
C TYR A 174 -11.26 11.02 -20.39
N ALA A 175 -11.27 11.98 -19.47
CA ALA A 175 -12.02 11.90 -18.21
C ALA A 175 -13.51 11.66 -18.45
N PHE A 176 -14.10 12.37 -19.42
CA PHE A 176 -15.50 12.17 -19.82
C PHE A 176 -15.75 10.74 -20.33
N GLN A 177 -14.87 10.21 -21.18
CA GLN A 177 -14.99 8.84 -21.70
C GLN A 177 -14.90 7.79 -20.59
N VAL A 178 -13.93 7.96 -19.68
CA VAL A 178 -13.70 7.07 -18.52
C VAL A 178 -14.87 7.15 -17.54
N ALA A 179 -15.37 8.36 -17.25
CA ALA A 179 -16.52 8.57 -16.39
C ALA A 179 -17.80 7.92 -16.95
N MET A 180 -18.01 7.99 -18.27
CA MET A 180 -19.16 7.37 -18.91
C MET A 180 -19.10 5.83 -18.97
N SER A 181 -17.90 5.25 -19.04
CA SER A 181 -17.71 3.80 -19.16
C SER A 181 -17.61 3.08 -17.83
N LEU A 182 -16.94 3.66 -16.82
CA LEU A 182 -16.60 2.99 -15.57
C LEU A 182 -17.51 3.37 -14.40
N ILE A 183 -18.12 4.56 -14.42
CA ILE A 183 -18.94 5.01 -13.29
C ILE A 183 -20.38 4.50 -13.44
N GLN A 184 -20.69 3.44 -12.69
CA GLN A 184 -22.06 2.91 -12.60
C GLN A 184 -22.97 3.80 -11.73
N ASN A 185 -22.42 4.50 -10.73
CA ASN A 185 -23.18 5.34 -9.82
C ASN A 185 -23.52 6.70 -10.46
N ARG A 186 -24.80 6.90 -10.77
CA ARG A 186 -25.31 8.11 -11.44
C ARG A 186 -25.05 9.39 -10.66
N GLY A 187 -25.08 9.35 -9.33
CA GLY A 187 -24.85 10.52 -8.48
C GLY A 187 -23.40 11.01 -8.58
N PHE A 188 -22.45 10.08 -8.47
CA PHE A 188 -21.03 10.42 -8.64
C PHE A 188 -20.71 10.83 -10.07
N ARG A 189 -21.31 10.19 -11.08
CA ARG A 189 -21.12 10.57 -12.48
C ARG A 189 -21.55 12.01 -12.74
N ASN A 190 -22.66 12.46 -12.14
CA ASN A 190 -23.11 13.85 -12.25
C ASN A 190 -22.22 14.85 -11.50
N ASN A 191 -21.43 14.42 -10.52
CA ASN A 191 -20.45 15.28 -9.86
C ASN A 191 -19.15 15.41 -10.66
N VAL A 192 -18.82 14.39 -11.45
CA VAL A 192 -17.62 14.35 -12.31
C VAL A 192 -17.84 15.10 -13.63
N LEU A 193 -19.08 15.11 -14.14
CA LEU A 193 -19.50 15.73 -15.40
C LEU A 193 -19.96 17.18 -15.22
#